data_AF-I2ARZ3-F1
#
_entry.id   AF-I2ARZ3-F1
#
_cell.length_a   1.000
_cell.length_b   1.000
_cell.length_c   1.000
_cell.angle_alpha   90.00
_cell.angle_beta   90.00
_cell.angle_gamma   90.00
#
_symmetry.space_group_name_H-M   'P 1'
#
loop_
_entity.id
_entity.type
_entity.pdbx_description
1 polymer ?
#
loop_
_entity_poly.entity_id
_entity_poly.type
_entity_poly.pdbx_seq_one_letter_code
_entity_poly.pdbx_strand_id
1 'polypeptide(L)' 'KALRMSGGDHIHAGTVVGKLEGEREITLGFVDLLRDDFIEKDSFRGIYFTQDWVSLPGVLPVASGGIHVWHMPA' A
#
# COMPACT_ATOMS: atom_id res chain seq x y z
N LYS A 1 -4.23 -2.48 7.03
CA LYS A 1 -4.12 -3.28 8.27
C LYS A 1 -5.32 -4.20 8.50
N ALA A 2 -6.54 -3.66 8.72
CA ALA A 2 -7.72 -4.48 9.03
C ALA A 2 -7.98 -5.60 8.02
N LEU A 3 -7.94 -5.29 6.71
CA LEU A 3 -8.10 -6.30 5.66
C LEU A 3 -7.03 -7.41 5.72
N ARG A 4 -5.76 -7.06 5.91
CA ARG A 4 -4.68 -8.05 6.04
C ARG A 4 -4.94 -9.00 7.21
N MET A 5 -5.41 -8.48 8.34
CA MET A 5 -5.80 -9.29 9.50
C MET A 5 -7.06 -10.12 9.28
N SER A 6 -8.03 -9.62 8.49
CA SER A 6 -9.23 -10.38 8.15
C SER A 6 -8.98 -11.48 7.10
N GLY A 7 -7.81 -11.52 6.47
CA GLY A 7 -7.41 -12.57 5.53
C GLY A 7 -7.79 -12.31 4.07
N GLY A 8 -7.62 -11.07 3.58
CA GLY A 8 -7.77 -10.77 2.14
C GLY A 8 -6.47 -10.93 1.36
N ASP A 9 -6.51 -11.59 0.21
CA ASP A 9 -5.33 -11.78 -0.64
C ASP A 9 -4.92 -10.51 -1.40
N HIS A 10 -5.91 -9.74 -1.89
CA HIS A 10 -5.71 -8.51 -2.67
C HIS A 10 -6.53 -7.34 -2.10
N ILE A 11 -6.02 -6.11 -2.23
CA ILE A 11 -6.78 -4.88 -1.93
C ILE A 11 -6.37 -3.72 -2.86
N HIS A 12 -7.34 -2.87 -3.23
CA HIS A 12 -7.05 -1.63 -3.94
C HIS A 12 -6.19 -0.69 -3.10
N ALA A 13 -5.11 -0.19 -3.69
CA ALA A 13 -4.07 0.59 -3.02
C ALA A 13 -3.82 1.95 -3.71
N GLY A 14 -4.74 2.38 -4.58
CA GLY A 14 -4.60 3.63 -5.33
C GLY A 14 -3.65 3.51 -6.52
N THR A 15 -3.60 4.57 -7.33
CA THR A 15 -2.82 4.62 -8.57
C THR A 15 -1.79 5.75 -8.59
N VAL A 16 -1.90 6.75 -7.70
CA VAL A 16 -1.08 7.98 -7.64
C VAL A 16 -1.21 8.88 -8.88
N VAL A 17 -1.02 8.32 -10.07
CA VAL A 17 -1.07 8.99 -11.38
C VAL A 17 -2.42 8.81 -12.09
N GLY A 18 -3.38 8.13 -11.46
CA GLY A 18 -4.68 7.84 -12.05
C GLY A 18 -5.74 8.92 -11.80
N LYS A 19 -7.01 8.53 -11.97
CA LYS A 19 -8.16 9.45 -11.84
C LYS A 19 -8.46 9.82 -10.37
N LEU A 20 -8.20 8.90 -9.45
CA LEU A 20 -8.57 9.03 -8.05
C LEU A 20 -7.40 9.61 -7.25
N GLU A 21 -7.73 10.30 -6.17
CA GLU A 21 -6.73 10.86 -5.25
C GLU A 21 -5.81 9.78 -4.67
N GLY A 22 -4.53 10.10 -4.55
CA GLY A 22 -3.52 9.26 -3.91
C GLY A 22 -2.18 9.99 -3.85
N GLU A 23 -1.79 10.46 -2.67
CA GLU A 23 -0.47 11.04 -2.44
C GLU A 23 0.59 9.92 -2.43
N ARG A 24 1.75 10.17 -3.04
CA ARG A 24 2.74 9.14 -3.34
C ARG A 24 3.34 8.54 -2.07
N GLU A 25 3.78 9.35 -1.13
CA GLU A 25 4.49 8.89 0.07
C GLU A 25 3.56 8.16 1.03
N ILE A 26 2.33 8.65 1.18
CA ILE A 26 1.28 7.93 1.92
C ILE A 26 0.97 6.60 1.24
N THR A 27 0.90 6.56 -0.09
CA THR A 27 0.64 5.32 -0.86
C THR A 27 1.73 4.28 -0.66
N LEU A 28 3.00 4.68 -0.74
CA LEU A 28 4.13 3.81 -0.43
C LEU A 28 4.04 3.27 1.00
N GLY A 29 3.72 4.13 1.97
CA GLY A 29 3.59 3.72 3.37
C GLY A 29 2.54 2.63 3.62
N PHE A 30 1.33 2.75 3.05
CA PHE A 30 0.34 1.68 3.24
C PHE A 30 0.57 0.46 2.34
N VAL A 31 1.28 0.58 1.21
CA VAL A 31 1.75 -0.58 0.42
C VAL A 31 2.75 -1.41 1.21
N ASP A 32 3.71 -0.77 1.89
CA ASP A 32 4.67 -1.44 2.77
C ASP A 32 3.92 -2.18 3.90
N LEU A 33 2.94 -1.51 4.54
CA LEU A 33 2.08 -2.14 5.56
C LEU A 33 1.26 -3.35 5.05
N LEU A 34 0.97 -3.43 3.75
CA LEU A 34 0.26 -4.56 3.16
C LEU A 34 1.19 -5.72 2.84
N ARG A 35 2.43 -5.46 2.42
CA ARG A 35 3.32 -6.47 1.85
C ARG A 35 4.39 -6.98 2.82
N ASP A 36 5.00 -6.07 3.55
CA ASP A 36 6.23 -6.37 4.28
C ASP A 36 5.91 -6.99 5.64
N ASP A 37 6.88 -7.73 6.17
CA ASP A 37 6.73 -8.38 7.48
C ASP A 37 7.03 -7.41 8.63
N PHE A 38 7.98 -6.49 8.42
CA PHE A 38 8.38 -5.50 9.41
C PHE A 38 8.50 -4.12 8.75
N ILE A 39 7.82 -3.13 9.32
CA ILE A 39 7.78 -1.76 8.81
C ILE A 39 8.16 -0.81 9.95
N GLU A 40 9.24 -0.05 9.77
CA GLU A 40 9.66 0.96 10.75
C GLU A 40 8.73 2.17 10.77
N LYS A 41 8.71 2.90 11.89
CA LYS A 41 8.05 4.19 11.99
C LYS A 41 8.65 5.17 10.98
N ASP A 42 7.80 5.74 10.13
CA ASP A 42 8.12 6.82 9.20
C ASP A 42 6.93 7.78 9.08
N SER A 43 7.02 8.93 9.74
CA SER A 43 5.96 9.95 9.72
C SER A 43 5.80 10.64 8.38
N PHE A 44 6.82 10.63 7.51
CA PHE A 44 6.73 11.21 6.16
C PHE A 44 5.83 10.37 5.26
N ARG A 45 5.82 9.05 5.46
CA ARG A 45 4.93 8.09 4.79
C ARG A 45 3.63 7.78 5.56
N GLY A 46 3.32 8.54 6.61
CA GLY A 46 2.11 8.35 7.42
C GLY A 46 2.15 7.13 8.35
N ILE A 47 3.32 6.53 8.59
CA ILE A 47 3.51 5.40 9.50
C ILE A 47 3.95 5.92 10.87
N TYR A 48 2.99 6.08 11.78
CA TYR A 48 3.26 6.63 13.12
C TYR A 48 3.85 5.64 14.12
N PHE A 49 3.71 4.33 13.86
CA PHE A 49 4.18 3.25 14.73
C PHE A 49 4.84 2.18 13.88
N THR A 50 5.97 1.67 14.37
CA THR A 50 6.57 0.44 13.84
C THR A 50 5.55 -0.69 13.89
N GLN A 51 5.48 -1.49 12.82
CA GLN A 51 4.56 -2.60 12.68
C GLN A 51 5.33 -3.87 12.35
N ASP A 52 5.25 -4.85 13.23
CA ASP A 52 5.69 -6.23 13.00
C ASP A 52 4.45 -7.09 12.72
N TRP A 53 4.52 -7.92 11.67
CA TRP A 53 3.47 -8.84 11.25
C TRP A 53 3.77 -10.30 11.58
N VAL A 54 4.95 -10.61 12.15
CA VAL A 54 5.33 -11.94 12.65
C VAL A 54 4.98 -13.07 11.66
N SER A 55 5.43 -12.90 10.43
CA SER A 55 5.25 -13.83 9.29
C SER A 55 3.80 -14.01 8.80
N LEU A 56 2.87 -13.13 9.19
CA LEU A 56 1.55 -13.09 8.57
C LEU A 56 1.71 -12.80 7.05
N PRO A 57 1.07 -13.57 6.16
CA PRO A 57 1.18 -13.35 4.73
C PRO A 57 0.87 -11.90 4.32
N GLY A 58 1.62 -11.42 3.33
CA GLY A 58 1.36 -10.13 2.70
C GLY A 58 0.11 -10.13 1.83
N VAL A 59 -0.40 -8.94 1.53
CA VAL A 59 -1.53 -8.69 0.63
C VAL A 59 -1.01 -8.03 -0.64
N LEU A 60 -1.48 -8.46 -1.81
CA LEU A 60 -1.10 -7.84 -3.08
C LEU A 60 -1.84 -6.50 -3.24
N PRO A 61 -1.13 -5.36 -3.34
CA PRO A 61 -1.75 -4.07 -3.63
C PRO A 61 -2.16 -4.01 -5.10
N VAL A 62 -3.38 -3.52 -5.36
CA VAL A 62 -3.93 -3.37 -6.71
C VAL A 62 -4.02 -1.90 -7.09
N ALA A 63 -3.27 -1.51 -8.12
CA ALA A 63 -3.39 -0.21 -8.76
C ALA A 63 -4.52 -0.23 -9.81
N SER A 64 -5.59 0.52 -9.58
CA SER A 64 -6.72 0.66 -10.52
C SER A 64 -7.37 2.03 -10.45
N GLY A 65 -7.92 2.50 -11.58
CA GLY A 65 -8.65 3.76 -11.71
C GLY A 65 -7.95 4.78 -12.60
N GLY A 66 -8.41 4.90 -13.85
CA GLY A 66 -7.96 5.95 -14.79
C GLY A 66 -6.53 5.82 -15.29
N ILE A 67 -5.93 4.63 -15.23
CA ILE A 67 -4.58 4.37 -15.77
C ILE A 67 -4.66 3.93 -17.25
N HIS A 68 -3.61 4.23 -18.02
CA HIS A 68 -3.46 3.89 -19.43
C HIS A 68 -1.97 3.64 -19.74
N VAL A 69 -1.64 3.23 -20.96
CA VAL A 69 -0.29 2.74 -21.33
C VAL A 69 0.87 3.68 -20.93
N TRP A 70 0.69 5.00 -21.01
CA TRP A 70 1.73 5.96 -20.63
C TRP A 70 2.02 6.03 -19.12
N HIS A 71 1.18 5.43 -18.28
CA HIS A 71 1.41 5.35 -16.84
C HIS A 71 2.26 4.14 -16.42
N MET A 72 2.57 3.19 -17.34
CA MET A 72 3.38 2.01 -17.00
C MET A 72 4.79 2.31 -16.47
N PRO A 73 5.51 3.37 -16.93
CA PRO A 73 6.85 3.67 -16.41
C PRO A 73 6.87 4.46 -15.09
N ALA A 74 5.71 4.92 -14.61
CA ALA A 74 5.61 5.89 -13.51
C ALA A 74 6.03 5.31 -12.15
#